data_AF-A0A520EED7-F1
#
_entry.id   AF-A0A520EED7-F1
#
_cell.length_a   1.000
_cell.length_b   1.000
_cell.length_c   1.000
_cell.angle_alpha   90.00
_cell.angle_beta   90.00
_cell.angle_gamma   90.00
#
_symmetry.space_group_name_H-M   'P 1'
#
loop_
_entity.id
_entity.type
_entity.pdbx_description
1 polymer ?
#
loop_
_entity_poly.entity_id
_entity_poly.type
_entity_poly.pdbx_seq_one_letter_code
_entity_poly.pdbx_strand_id
1 'polypeptide(L)'
;KYKGVAKFFTFLSQPEVQSASHKRTGYLPITTAAYKLTEDSGFYKDKPGTDVAVTQMIRKVTDKSRGIRLGNYLQIRTIEDEELEQVWNGKKTAKEALSEIVKRGNEQLERFQKANKS
;
A
#
# COMPACT_ATOMS: atom_id res chain seq x y z
N LYS A 1 -10.74 27.73 -2.68
CA LYS A 1 -9.92 27.33 -1.50
C LYS A 1 -9.02 26.16 -1.95
N TYR A 2 -7.75 26.06 -1.53
CA TYR A 2 -6.77 25.01 -1.92
C TYR A 2 -6.04 25.12 -3.28
N LYS A 3 -6.00 26.28 -3.94
CA LYS A 3 -5.26 26.45 -5.22
C LYS A 3 -3.77 26.09 -5.12
N GLY A 4 -3.11 26.48 -4.02
CA GLY A 4 -1.71 26.15 -3.78
C GLY A 4 -1.48 24.64 -3.58
N VAL A 5 -2.33 24.01 -2.76
CA VAL A 5 -2.30 22.56 -2.53
C VAL A 5 -2.49 21.79 -3.84
N ALA A 6 -3.47 22.18 -4.66
CA ALA A 6 -3.70 21.56 -5.96
C ALA A 6 -2.47 21.70 -6.87
N LYS A 7 -1.89 22.90 -7.00
CA LYS A 7 -0.66 23.13 -7.78
C LYS A 7 0.51 22.27 -7.28
N PHE A 8 0.65 22.11 -5.97
CA PHE A 8 1.70 21.28 -5.39
C PHE A 8 1.52 19.80 -5.72
N PHE A 9 0.30 19.26 -5.62
CA PHE A 9 0.04 17.88 -6.05
C PHE A 9 0.22 17.69 -7.56
N THR A 10 -0.11 18.70 -8.38
CA THR A 10 0.19 18.69 -9.82
C THR A 10 1.70 18.61 -10.04
N PHE A 11 2.50 19.44 -9.36
CA PHE A 11 3.96 19.37 -9.42
C PHE A 11 4.49 18.00 -9.00
N LEU A 12 4.04 17.48 -7.85
CA LEU A 12 4.44 16.15 -7.39
C LEU A 12 4.09 15.05 -8.38
N SER A 13 3.05 15.21 -9.20
CA SER A 13 2.61 14.20 -10.17
C SER A 13 3.29 14.31 -11.54
N GLN A 14 4.14 15.33 -11.76
CA GLN A 14 4.90 15.48 -13.00
C GLN A 14 5.85 14.29 -13.20
N PRO A 15 5.96 13.73 -14.43
CA PRO A 15 6.81 12.56 -14.68
C PRO A 15 8.25 12.70 -14.22
N GLU A 16 8.85 13.87 -14.39
CA GLU A 16 10.24 14.16 -14.02
C GLU A 16 10.42 14.16 -12.51
N VAL A 17 9.48 14.77 -11.78
CA VAL A 17 9.48 14.83 -10.31
C VAL A 17 9.29 13.44 -9.71
N GLN A 18 8.34 12.66 -10.25
CA GLN A 18 8.09 11.28 -9.84
C GLN A 18 9.27 10.36 -10.17
N SER A 19 9.83 10.44 -11.37
CA SER A 19 11.00 9.66 -11.77
C SER A 19 12.20 9.95 -10.87
N ALA A 20 12.47 11.22 -10.58
CA ALA A 20 13.52 11.61 -9.65
C ALA A 20 13.26 11.12 -8.22
N SER A 21 12.01 11.17 -7.74
CA SER A 21 11.62 10.66 -6.43
C SER A 21 11.80 9.14 -6.33
N HIS A 22 11.32 8.39 -7.33
CA HIS A 22 11.47 6.94 -7.41
C HIS A 22 12.94 6.53 -7.37
N LYS A 23 13.78 7.13 -8.24
CA LYS A 23 15.21 6.86 -8.30
C LYS A 23 15.95 7.14 -6.98
N ARG A 24 15.55 8.19 -6.25
CA ARG A 24 16.21 8.60 -4.99
C ARG A 24 15.75 7.80 -3.77
N THR A 25 14.49 7.33 -3.75
CA THR A 25 13.87 6.79 -2.54
C THR A 25 13.54 5.30 -2.61
N GLY A 26 13.48 4.72 -3.81
CA GLY A 26 13.03 3.35 -4.02
C GLY A 26 11.51 3.16 -3.97
N TYR A 27 10.73 4.19 -3.59
CA TYR A 27 9.27 4.13 -3.70
C TYR A 27 8.80 4.06 -5.15
N LEU A 28 7.62 3.48 -5.37
CA LEU A 28 7.05 3.32 -6.70
C LEU A 28 6.79 4.66 -7.40
N PRO A 29 7.06 4.78 -8.71
CA PRO A 29 6.53 5.87 -9.51
C PRO A 29 5.01 5.71 -9.62
N ILE A 30 4.25 6.75 -9.28
CA ILE A 30 2.78 6.65 -9.18
C ILE A 30 2.05 6.82 -10.53
N THR A 31 2.78 7.05 -11.62
CA THR A 31 2.24 7.21 -12.97
C THR A 31 3.00 6.37 -13.99
N THR A 32 2.32 5.91 -15.04
CA THR A 32 2.93 5.16 -16.14
C THR A 32 3.94 6.00 -16.93
N ALA A 33 3.72 7.31 -17.04
CA ALA A 33 4.64 8.23 -17.67
C ALA A 33 5.99 8.33 -16.91
N ALA A 34 5.95 8.37 -15.57
CA ALA A 34 7.16 8.39 -14.75
C ALA A 34 7.93 7.06 -14.80
N TYR A 35 7.22 5.93 -14.85
CA TYR A 35 7.82 4.61 -15.09
C TYR A 35 8.57 4.60 -16.44
N LYS A 36 7.89 4.97 -17.54
CA LYS A 36 8.49 5.01 -18.87
C LYS A 36 9.70 5.95 -18.94
N LEU A 37 9.58 7.15 -18.36
CA LEU A 37 10.71 8.10 -18.31
C LEU A 37 11.91 7.52 -17.54
N THR A 38 11.66 6.74 -16.49
CA THR A 38 12.71 6.08 -15.71
C THR A 38 13.37 4.95 -16.51
N GLU A 39 12.58 4.14 -17.18
CA GLU A 39 13.02 3.06 -18.07
C GLU A 39 13.88 3.60 -19.24
N ASP A 40 13.37 4.61 -19.94
CA ASP A 40 14.05 5.28 -21.06
C ASP A 40 15.36 5.94 -20.63
N SER A 41 15.48 6.37 -19.37
CA SER A 41 16.73 6.91 -18.81
C SER A 41 17.82 5.85 -18.57
N GLY A 42 17.52 4.56 -18.80
CA GLY A 42 18.44 3.45 -18.58
C GLY A 42 18.58 3.01 -17.12
N PHE A 43 17.84 3.63 -16.20
CA PHE A 43 17.97 3.42 -14.76
C PHE A 43 17.78 1.95 -14.36
N TYR A 44 16.76 1.27 -14.90
CA TYR A 44 16.50 -0.13 -14.57
C TYR A 44 17.59 -1.09 -15.08
N LYS A 45 18.28 -0.72 -16.16
CA LYS A 45 19.45 -1.47 -16.66
C LYS A 45 20.68 -1.27 -15.76
N ASP A 46 20.89 -0.04 -15.30
CA ASP A 46 21.99 0.31 -14.37
C ASP A 46 21.75 -0.19 -12.93
N LYS A 47 20.49 -0.29 -12.52
CA LYS A 47 20.04 -0.76 -11.20
C LYS A 47 19.04 -1.92 -11.34
N PRO A 48 19.49 -3.11 -11.76
CA PRO A 48 18.62 -4.26 -11.94
C PRO A 48 17.77 -4.57 -10.70
N GLY A 49 16.50 -4.91 -10.90
CA GLY A 49 15.55 -5.26 -9.83
C GLY A 49 14.72 -4.09 -9.31
N THR A 50 15.11 -2.85 -9.59
CA THR A 50 14.35 -1.66 -9.15
C THR A 50 13.03 -1.45 -9.92
N ASP A 51 12.83 -2.18 -11.02
CA ASP A 51 11.61 -2.27 -11.81
C ASP A 51 10.64 -3.35 -11.33
N VAL A 52 11.10 -4.35 -10.56
CA VAL A 52 10.29 -5.51 -10.14
C VAL A 52 9.04 -5.08 -9.38
N ALA A 53 9.19 -4.18 -8.41
CA ALA A 53 8.05 -3.70 -7.64
C ALA A 53 7.05 -2.93 -8.52
N VAL A 54 7.52 -2.23 -9.56
CA VAL A 54 6.64 -1.49 -10.48
C VAL A 54 5.86 -2.46 -11.37
N THR A 55 6.55 -3.43 -11.96
CA THR A 55 5.93 -4.44 -12.84
C THR A 55 4.93 -5.32 -12.08
N GLN A 56 5.16 -5.62 -10.80
CA GLN A 56 4.18 -6.32 -9.95
C GLN A 56 2.87 -5.53 -9.75
N MET A 57 2.90 -4.20 -9.86
CA MET A 57 1.70 -3.36 -9.76
C MET A 57 0.93 -3.26 -11.08
N ILE A 58 1.58 -3.50 -12.22
CA ILE A 58 0.97 -3.52 -13.55
C ILE A 58 0.33 -4.89 -13.78
N ARG A 59 -0.81 -5.11 -13.13
CA ARG A 59 -1.55 -6.36 -13.19
C ARG A 59 -3.05 -6.13 -13.35
N LYS A 60 -3.76 -7.15 -13.84
CA LYS A 60 -5.23 -7.15 -13.82
C LYS A 60 -5.73 -7.19 -12.38
N VAL A 61 -6.61 -6.27 -12.03
CA VAL A 61 -7.27 -6.22 -10.71
C VAL A 61 -8.73 -6.64 -10.81
N THR A 62 -9.25 -7.11 -9.70
CA THR A 62 -10.68 -7.33 -9.41
C THR A 62 -11.19 -6.23 -8.49
N ASP A 63 -12.51 -6.15 -8.30
CA ASP A 63 -13.11 -5.21 -7.34
C ASP A 63 -12.59 -5.37 -5.90
N LYS A 64 -12.04 -6.54 -5.56
CA LYS A 64 -11.53 -6.88 -4.23
C LYS A 64 -10.00 -6.82 -4.11
N SER A 65 -9.28 -6.41 -5.15
CA SER A 65 -7.80 -6.36 -5.15
C SER A 65 -7.22 -4.98 -5.48
N ARG A 66 -8.04 -3.93 -5.43
CA ARG A 66 -7.62 -2.53 -5.63
C ARG A 66 -6.96 -1.89 -4.40
N GLY A 67 -6.91 -2.63 -3.29
CA GLY A 67 -6.45 -2.15 -1.98
C GLY A 67 -7.46 -2.44 -0.89
N ILE A 68 -7.12 -2.05 0.34
CA ILE A 68 -7.94 -2.25 1.53
C ILE A 68 -8.50 -0.90 1.97
N ARG A 69 -9.80 -0.86 2.29
CA ARG A 69 -10.48 0.32 2.83
C ARG A 69 -11.29 -0.07 4.05
N LEU A 70 -10.63 -0.09 5.19
CA LEU A 70 -11.20 -0.47 6.47
C LEU A 70 -10.97 0.64 7.49
N GLY A 71 -12.00 0.96 8.26
CA GLY A 71 -11.85 1.84 9.43
C GLY A 71 -11.04 1.15 10.51
N ASN A 72 -10.28 1.90 11.30
CA ASN A 72 -9.38 1.35 12.33
C ASN A 72 -8.36 0.32 11.80
N TYR A 73 -7.93 0.43 10.53
CA TYR A 73 -7.03 -0.55 9.93
C TYR A 73 -5.65 -0.62 10.62
N LEU A 74 -5.16 0.47 11.22
CA LEU A 74 -3.90 0.42 11.98
C LEU A 74 -4.00 -0.57 13.16
N GLN A 75 -5.11 -0.54 13.89
CA GLN A 75 -5.37 -1.47 14.99
C GLN A 75 -5.57 -2.91 14.48
N ILE A 76 -6.28 -3.07 13.36
CA ILE A 76 -6.47 -4.38 12.71
C ILE A 76 -5.11 -4.96 12.30
N ARG A 77 -4.20 -4.15 11.76
CA ARG A 77 -2.85 -4.59 11.40
C ARG A 77 -2.03 -5.04 12.61
N THR A 78 -2.12 -4.31 13.73
CA THR A 78 -1.48 -4.76 14.98
C THR A 78 -2.03 -6.10 15.45
N ILE A 79 -3.35 -6.32 15.33
CA ILE A 79 -3.99 -7.61 15.62
C ILE A 79 -3.45 -8.71 14.68
N GLU A 80 -3.32 -8.43 13.38
CA GLU A 80 -2.73 -9.36 12.41
C GLU A 80 -1.31 -9.75 12.81
N ASP A 81 -0.47 -8.77 13.16
CA ASP A 81 0.91 -8.99 13.58
C ASP A 81 0.98 -9.86 14.86
N GLU A 82 0.24 -9.49 15.91
CA GLU A 82 0.19 -10.24 17.18
C GLU A 82 -0.25 -11.70 17.01
N GLU A 83 -1.28 -11.94 16.20
CA GLU A 83 -1.83 -13.29 16.00
C GLU A 83 -0.92 -14.15 15.12
N LEU A 84 -0.29 -13.55 14.10
CA LEU A 84 0.67 -14.26 13.25
C LEU A 84 1.97 -14.55 14.00
N GLU A 85 2.43 -13.70 14.92
CA GLU A 85 3.54 -13.99 15.82
C GLU A 85 3.31 -15.27 16.64
N GLN A 86 2.06 -15.55 17.03
CA GLN A 86 1.71 -16.82 17.70
C GLN A 86 1.76 -18.03 16.77
N VAL A 87 1.62 -17.83 15.45
CA VAL A 87 1.83 -18.91 14.47
C VAL A 87 3.32 -19.20 14.35
N TRP A 88 4.14 -18.15 14.20
CA TRP A 88 5.59 -18.30 14.02
C TRP A 88 6.29 -18.88 15.25
N ASN A 89 5.74 -18.66 16.44
CA ASN A 89 6.25 -19.24 17.69
C ASN A 89 5.62 -20.61 18.03
N GLY A 90 4.78 -21.17 17.15
CA GLY A 90 4.18 -22.49 17.31
C GLY A 90 3.07 -22.59 18.36
N LYS A 91 2.56 -21.47 18.89
CA LYS A 91 1.48 -21.48 19.90
C LYS A 91 0.07 -21.54 19.31
N LYS A 92 -0.10 -21.15 18.04
CA LYS A 92 -1.37 -21.27 17.31
C LYS A 92 -1.15 -21.91 15.95
N THR A 93 -2.14 -22.66 15.48
CA THR A 93 -2.22 -22.99 14.05
C THR A 93 -2.59 -21.75 13.25
N ALA A 94 -2.26 -21.75 11.95
CA ALA A 94 -2.65 -20.67 11.05
C ALA A 94 -4.18 -20.46 11.04
N LYS A 95 -4.97 -21.53 11.14
CA LYS A 95 -6.43 -21.44 11.15
C LYS A 95 -6.95 -20.73 12.41
N GLU A 96 -6.40 -21.04 13.58
CA GLU A 96 -6.78 -20.40 14.84
C GLU A 96 -6.42 -18.92 14.83
N ALA A 97 -5.19 -18.58 14.43
CA ALA A 97 -4.75 -17.18 14.34
C ALA A 97 -5.63 -16.36 13.38
N LEU A 98 -5.88 -16.86 12.16
CA LEU A 98 -6.75 -16.18 11.19
C LEU A 98 -8.19 -16.02 11.71
N SER A 99 -8.71 -17.00 12.47
CA SER A 99 -10.06 -16.89 13.06
C SER A 99 -10.12 -15.78 14.13
N GLU A 100 -9.08 -15.67 14.97
CA GLU A 100 -9.00 -14.60 15.97
C GLU A 100 -8.75 -13.23 15.34
N ILE A 101 -7.94 -13.14 14.28
CA ILE A 101 -7.76 -11.90 13.50
C ILE A 101 -9.12 -11.40 12.99
N VAL A 102 -9.92 -12.27 12.36
CA VAL A 102 -11.24 -11.89 11.85
C VAL A 102 -12.16 -11.43 12.99
N LYS A 103 -12.20 -12.16 14.10
CA LYS A 103 -13.03 -11.82 15.26
C LYS A 103 -12.66 -10.46 15.85
N ARG A 104 -11.40 -10.29 16.27
CA ARG A 104 -10.89 -9.05 16.89
C ARG A 104 -10.92 -7.87 15.90
N GLY A 105 -10.66 -8.15 14.61
CA GLY A 105 -10.72 -7.15 13.54
C GLY A 105 -12.15 -6.64 13.29
N ASN A 106 -13.14 -7.53 13.26
CA ASN A 106 -14.55 -7.14 13.11
C ASN A 106 -15.04 -6.25 14.26
N GLU A 107 -14.58 -6.49 15.49
CA GLU A 107 -14.86 -5.59 16.62
C GLU A 107 -14.35 -4.16 16.35
N GLN A 108 -13.18 -4.00 15.72
CA GLN A 108 -12.65 -2.68 15.34
C GLN A 108 -13.48 -2.02 14.24
N LEU A 109 -13.94 -2.80 13.26
CA LEU A 109 -14.82 -2.32 12.19
C LEU A 109 -16.16 -1.84 12.75
N GLU A 110 -16.76 -2.59 13.65
CA GLU A 110 -18.01 -2.19 14.32
C GLU A 110 -17.83 -0.91 15.14
N ARG A 111 -16.73 -0.78 15.89
CA ARG A 111 -16.41 0.44 16.64
C ARG A 111 -16.29 1.64 15.69
N PHE A 112 -15.54 1.49 14.60
CA PHE A 112 -15.41 2.54 13.59
C PHE A 112 -16.78 2.92 13.01
N GLN A 113 -17.58 1.94 12.62
CA GLN A 113 -18.92 2.17 12.08
C GLN A 113 -19.78 2.94 13.07
N LYS A 114 -19.84 2.50 14.35
CA LYS A 114 -20.62 3.16 15.41
C LYS A 114 -20.18 4.61 15.65
N ALA A 115 -18.87 4.87 15.66
CA ALA A 115 -18.32 6.21 15.88
C ALA A 115 -18.60 7.21 14.73
N ASN A 116 -18.94 6.71 13.54
CA ASN A 116 -19.19 7.52 12.35
C ASN A 116 -20.65 7.43 11.87
N LYS A 117 -21.58 6.95 12.71
CA LYS A 117 -23.01 7.08 12.43
C LYS A 117 -23.42 8.53 12.62
N SER A 118 -23.98 9.13 11.56
CA SER A 118 -24.69 10.42 11.62
C SER A 118 -26.07 10.24 12.26
#